data_AF-A0AAV4ZJ81-F1
#
_entry.id   AF-A0AAV4ZJ81-F1
#
_cell.length_a   1.000
_cell.length_b   1.000
_cell.length_c   1.000
_cell.angle_alpha   90.00
_cell.angle_beta   90.00
_cell.angle_gamma   90.00
#
_symmetry.space_group_name_H-M   'P 1'
#
loop_
_entity.id
_entity.type
_entity.pdbx_description
1 polymer ?
#
loop_
_entity_poly.entity_id
_entity_poly.type
_entity_poly.pdbx_seq_one_letter_code
_entity_poly.pdbx_strand_id
1 'polypeptide(L)' 'MSPLPRLTLAALAAAALAACSQAPAAPGPELSPPPPRVDAKTQLEYGGPPPRGPRY' A
#
# COMPACT_ATOMS: atom_id res chain seq x y z
N MET A 1 38.42 -31.25 -3.41
CA MET A 1 37.23 -30.83 -2.65
C MET A 1 36.24 -30.21 -3.62
N SER A 2 35.00 -30.72 -3.70
CA SER A 2 34.00 -30.19 -4.63
C SER A 2 33.47 -28.82 -4.15
N PRO A 3 33.38 -27.80 -5.02
CA PRO A 3 32.83 -26.49 -4.67
C PRO A 3 31.30 -26.44 -4.68
N LEU A 4 30.65 -27.48 -5.25
CA LEU A 4 29.19 -27.58 -5.37
C LEU A 4 28.42 -27.30 -4.07
N PRO A 5 28.75 -27.88 -2.90
CA PRO A 5 28.00 -27.63 -1.67
C PRO A 5 28.10 -26.18 -1.18
N ARG A 6 29.21 -25.49 -1.47
CA ARG A 6 29.38 -24.07 -1.11
C ARG A 6 28.55 -23.17 -2.02
N LEU A 7 28.50 -23.50 -3.31
CA LEU A 7 27.72 -22.78 -4.31
C LEU A 7 26.21 -22.94 -4.07
N THR A 8 25.74 -24.14 -3.75
CA THR A 8 24.31 -24.36 -3.44
C THR A 8 23.88 -23.61 -2.20
N LEU A 9 24.72 -23.60 -1.16
CA LEU A 9 24.43 -22.89 0.10
C LEU A 9 24.44 -21.37 -0.10
N ALA A 10 25.40 -20.85 -0.88
CA ALA A 10 25.45 -19.43 -1.25
C ALA A 10 24.22 -19.01 -2.07
N ALA A 11 23.80 -19.84 -3.04
CA ALA A 11 22.60 -19.57 -3.83
C ALA A 11 21.32 -19.57 -2.97
N LEU A 12 21.21 -20.51 -2.03
CA LEU A 12 20.07 -20.58 -1.12
C LEU A 12 20.02 -19.36 -0.18
N ALA A 13 21.17 -18.92 0.33
CA ALA A 13 21.26 -17.73 1.17
C ALA A 13 20.90 -16.45 0.40
N ALA A 14 21.38 -16.31 -0.84
CA ALA A 14 21.05 -15.17 -1.69
C ALA A 14 19.55 -15.12 -2.02
N ALA A 15 18.92 -16.26 -2.30
CA ALA A 15 17.48 -16.34 -2.56
C ALA A 15 16.64 -15.95 -1.33
N ALA A 16 17.04 -16.39 -0.13
CA ALA A 16 16.36 -16.02 1.11
C ALA A 16 16.43 -14.51 1.39
N LEU A 17 17.59 -13.89 1.17
CA LEU A 17 17.79 -12.44 1.32
C LEU A 17 16.95 -11.64 0.32
N ALA A 18 16.91 -12.07 -0.93
CA ALA A 18 16.10 -11.43 -1.97
C ALA A 18 14.61 -11.44 -1.59
N ALA A 19 14.10 -12.58 -1.12
CA ALA A 19 12.71 -12.72 -0.67
C ALA A 19 12.36 -11.78 0.50
N CYS A 20 13.27 -11.57 1.45
CA CYS A 20 13.05 -10.63 2.57
C CYS A 20 13.11 -9.15 2.14
N SER A 21 13.87 -8.82 1.09
CA SER A 21 13.96 -7.45 0.58
C SER A 21 12.73 -7.01 -0.22
N GLN A 22 11.97 -7.98 -0.74
CA GLN A 22 10.80 -7.76 -1.57
C GLN A 22 9.52 -7.64 -0.73
N ALA A 23 9.55 -6.81 0.30
CA ALA A 23 8.32 -6.40 0.96
C ALA A 23 7.63 -5.37 0.05
N PRO A 24 6.38 -5.60 -0.41
CA PRO A 24 5.63 -4.55 -1.07
C PRO A 24 5.57 -3.35 -0.12
N ALA A 25 5.93 -2.17 -0.62
CA ALA A 25 5.81 -0.94 0.15
C ALA A 25 4.37 -0.85 0.64
N ALA A 26 4.19 -0.85 1.96
CA ALA A 26 2.89 -0.59 2.55
C ALA A 26 2.37 0.73 1.96
N PRO A 27 1.10 0.83 1.56
CA PRO A 27 0.51 2.12 1.23
C PRO A 27 0.79 3.03 2.42
N GLY A 28 1.63 4.06 2.20
CA GLY A 28 1.92 5.03 3.25
C GLY A 28 0.61 5.65 3.72
N PRO A 29 0.53 6.14 4.97
CA PRO A 29 -0.63 6.91 5.39
C PRO A 29 -0.81 8.05 4.39
N GLU A 30 -1.88 7.99 3.62
CA GLU A 30 -2.28 9.04 2.69
C GLU A 30 -2.37 10.32 3.53
N LEU A 31 -1.41 11.23 3.37
CA LEU A 31 -1.30 12.47 4.15
C LEU A 31 -2.41 13.46 3.78
N SER A 32 -3.29 13.10 2.85
CA SER A 32 -4.47 13.87 2.55
C SER A 32 -5.45 13.77 3.72
N PRO A 33 -5.92 14.90 4.26
CA PRO A 33 -7.00 14.86 5.23
C PRO A 33 -8.21 14.15 4.60
N PRO A 34 -8.93 13.31 5.36
CA PRO A 34 -10.12 12.65 4.84
C PRO A 34 -11.12 13.70 4.34
N PRO A 35 -11.87 13.41 3.26
CA PRO A 35 -12.83 14.37 2.72
C PRO A 35 -13.86 14.74 3.81
N PRO A 36 -14.35 16.00 3.81
CA PRO A 36 -15.33 16.44 4.77
C PRO A 36 -16.58 15.54 4.69
N ARG A 37 -16.90 14.88 5.80
CA ARG A 37 -18.12 14.08 5.92
C ARG A 37 -19.29 15.00 6.24
N VAL A 38 -20.34 14.91 5.46
CA VAL A 38 -21.62 15.56 5.77
C VAL A 38 -22.30 14.73 6.86
N ASP A 39 -22.83 15.38 7.89
CA ASP A 39 -23.60 14.70 8.95
C ASP A 39 -24.76 13.91 8.31
N ALA A 40 -24.98 12.69 8.82
CA ALA A 40 -26.09 11.83 8.42
C ALA A 40 -27.44 12.55 8.59
N LYS A 41 -27.59 13.36 9.63
CA LYS A 41 -28.80 14.17 9.82
C LYS A 41 -29.00 15.16 8.67
N THR A 42 -27.94 15.85 8.28
CA THR A 42 -27.97 16.81 7.18
C THR A 42 -28.21 16.12 5.83
N GLN A 43 -27.75 14.88 5.64
CA GLN A 43 -28.07 14.10 4.43
C GLN A 43 -29.52 13.64 4.35
N LEU A 44 -30.16 13.32 5.48
CA LEU A 44 -31.59 12.98 5.50
C LEU A 44 -32.47 14.21 5.25
N GLU A 45 -32.04 15.36 5.74
CA GLU A 45 -32.79 16.62 5.65
C GLU A 45 -32.68 17.27 4.25
N TYR A 46 -31.49 17.21 3.63
CA TYR A 46 -31.22 17.91 2.37
C TYR A 46 -30.82 16.98 1.19
N GLY A 47 -30.79 15.67 1.40
CA GLY A 47 -30.28 14.72 0.41
C GLY A 47 -28.75 14.72 0.32
N GLY A 48 -28.21 13.92 -0.61
CA GLY A 48 -26.76 13.84 -0.84
C GLY A 48 -26.19 15.16 -1.41
N PRO A 49 -24.93 15.52 -1.08
CA PRO A 49 -24.31 16.72 -1.63
C PRO A 49 -24.21 16.62 -3.17
N PRO A 50 -24.37 17.73 -3.91
CA PRO A 50 -24.20 17.72 -5.36
C PRO A 50 -22.78 17.25 -5.73
N PRO A 51 -22.62 16.50 -6.84
CA PRO A 51 -21.31 16.02 -7.27
C PRO A 51 -20.35 17.21 -7.42
N ARG A 52 -19.19 17.14 -6.74
CA ARG A 52 -18.14 18.15 -6.88
C ARG A 52 -17.54 17.99 -8.28
N GLY A 53 -17.87 18.93 -9.18
CA GLY A 53 -17.32 18.97 -10.53
C GLY A 53 -15.79 19.18 -10.53
N PRO A 54 -15.13 18.90 -11.66
CA PRO A 54 -13.67 19.00 -11.76
C PRO A 54 -13.21 20.44 -11.47
N ARG A 55 -12.22 20.57 -10.58
CA ARG A 55 -11.46 21.82 -10.42
C ARG A 55 -10.39 21.84 -11.50
N TYR A 56 -10.59 22.70 -12.50
CA TYR A 56 -9.55 23.10 -13.46
C TYR A 56 -8.61 24.10 -12.81
#